data_AF-A0A1E5HYV1-F1
#
_entry.id   AF-A0A1E5HYV1-F1
#
_cell.length_a   1.000
_cell.length_b   1.000
_cell.length_c   1.000
_cell.angle_alpha   90.00
_cell.angle_beta   90.00
_cell.angle_gamma   90.00
#
_symmetry.space_group_name_H-M   'P 1'
#
loop_
_entity.id
_entity.type
_entity.pdbx_description
1 polymer ?
#
loop_
_entity_poly.entity_id
_entity_poly.type
_entity_poly.pdbx_seq_one_letter_code
_entity_poly.pdbx_strand_id
1 'polypeptide(L)'
;MLKVKANWKVGYPAGPDKTIYLEGDVFTCDDNWGQKKAAQGRVTILKEIEEKKKKPVVKMTELNVDEADEVIDNCKDIKQLEAWLQEEKRNKDRKTTIEYLTDRLEELRE
;
A
#
# COMPACT_ATOMS: atom_id res chain seq x y z
N MET A 1 0.58 1.24 10.22
CA MET A 1 0.74 2.36 11.17
C MET A 1 -0.62 3.00 11.42
N LEU A 2 -0.91 3.45 12.65
CA LEU A 2 -2.17 4.09 13.01
C LEU A 2 -2.02 5.60 13.16
N LYS A 3 -3.02 6.36 12.71
CA LYS A 3 -3.16 7.77 13.08
C LYS A 3 -4.08 7.86 14.28
N VAL A 4 -3.54 8.37 15.38
CA VAL A 4 -4.26 8.45 16.66
C VAL A 4 -4.31 9.88 17.16
N LYS A 5 -5.34 10.19 17.95
CA LYS A 5 -5.48 11.41 18.74
C LYS A 5 -5.26 11.08 20.20
N ALA A 6 -4.38 11.79 20.87
CA ALA A 6 -4.22 11.66 22.31
C ALA A 6 -5.47 12.18 23.04
N ASN A 7 -6.03 11.35 23.93
CA ASN A 7 -7.15 11.75 24.80
C ASN A 7 -6.67 12.30 26.15
N TRP A 8 -5.36 12.23 26.41
CA TRP A 8 -4.67 12.69 27.62
C TRP A 8 -3.15 12.58 27.34
N LYS A 9 -2.32 12.98 28.30
CA LYS A 9 -0.85 12.95 28.16
C LYS A 9 -0.31 11.53 27.91
N VAL A 10 0.27 11.30 26.73
CA VAL A 10 0.88 10.02 26.34
C VAL A 10 2.30 10.21 25.80
N GLY A 11 3.14 9.18 25.91
CA GLY A 11 4.50 9.19 25.38
C GLY A 11 4.72 8.09 24.36
N TYR A 12 5.27 8.44 23.19
CA TYR A 12 5.57 7.52 22.09
C TYR A 12 6.82 7.96 21.30
N PRO A 13 7.69 7.03 20.82
CA PRO A 13 7.69 5.58 21.07
C PRO A 13 8.02 5.24 22.54
N ALA A 14 7.89 3.98 22.94
CA ALA A 14 8.26 3.57 24.29
C ALA A 14 9.79 3.63 24.46
N GLY A 15 10.30 4.42 25.40
CA GLY A 15 11.74 4.53 25.65
C GLY A 15 12.16 5.86 26.27
N PRO A 16 13.48 6.08 26.43
CA PRO A 16 14.03 7.36 26.87
C PRO A 16 13.77 8.49 25.85
N ASP A 17 13.78 8.18 24.55
CA ASP A 17 13.55 9.14 23.45
C ASP A 17 12.07 9.34 23.10
N LYS A 18 11.16 9.14 24.06
CA LYS A 18 9.72 9.27 23.82
C LYS A 18 9.33 10.73 23.62
N THR A 19 8.58 11.00 22.55
CA THR A 19 7.89 12.27 22.39
C THR A 19 6.63 12.26 23.24
N ILE A 20 6.38 13.35 23.96
CA ILE A 20 5.18 13.50 24.78
C ILE A 20 4.12 14.24 23.96
N TYR A 21 2.96 13.61 23.83
CA TYR A 21 1.77 14.15 23.19
C TYR A 21 0.75 14.48 24.27
N LEU A 22 0.12 15.65 24.17
CA LEU A 22 -0.89 16.15 25.09
C LEU A 22 -2.30 15.82 24.58
N GLU A 23 -3.31 16.04 25.41
CA GLU A 23 -4.70 15.88 25.00
C GLU A 23 -4.99 16.73 23.76
N GLY A 24 -5.57 16.11 22.73
CA GLY A 24 -5.87 16.76 21.46
C GLY A 24 -4.83 16.52 20.38
N ASP A 25 -3.58 16.19 20.73
CA ASP A 25 -2.50 16.00 19.76
C ASP A 25 -2.75 14.80 18.84
N VAL A 26 -2.47 14.99 17.56
CA VAL A 26 -2.63 13.94 16.54
C VAL A 26 -1.27 13.51 16.04
N PHE A 27 -1.01 12.21 16.10
CA PHE A 27 0.28 11.63 15.71
C PHE A 27 0.11 10.23 15.12
N THR A 28 1.19 9.72 14.54
CA THR A 28 1.26 8.37 13.96
C THR A 28 2.04 7.44 14.88
N CYS A 29 1.53 6.22 15.07
CA CYS A 29 2.16 5.21 15.91
C CYS A 29 2.04 3.81 15.29
N ASP A 30 2.83 2.86 15.82
CA ASP A 30 2.71 1.45 15.47
C ASP A 30 1.32 0.90 15.85
N ASP A 31 0.80 -0.02 15.04
CA ASP A 31 -0.54 -0.60 15.21
C ASP A 31 -0.73 -1.25 16.59
N ASN A 32 0.26 -2.02 17.02
CA ASN A 32 0.25 -2.68 18.34
C ASN A 32 0.16 -1.68 19.50
N TRP A 33 0.89 -0.55 19.40
CA TRP A 33 0.88 0.47 20.44
C TRP A 33 -0.43 1.25 20.42
N GLY A 34 -0.87 1.68 19.23
CA GLY A 34 -2.10 2.45 19.04
C GLY A 34 -3.34 1.69 19.51
N GLN A 35 -3.49 0.42 19.14
CA GLN A 35 -4.60 -0.42 19.60
C GLN A 35 -4.58 -0.63 21.12
N LYS A 36 -3.40 -0.93 21.70
CA LYS A 36 -3.26 -1.12 23.15
C LYS A 36 -3.63 0.16 23.92
N LYS A 37 -3.24 1.33 23.42
CA LYS A 37 -3.56 2.61 24.05
C LYS A 37 -5.00 3.03 23.82
N ALA A 38 -5.59 2.68 22.68
CA ALA A 38 -7.00 2.91 22.41
C ALA A 38 -7.89 2.08 23.33
N ALA A 39 -7.57 0.79 23.54
CA ALA A 39 -8.26 -0.05 24.51
C ALA A 39 -8.17 0.47 25.96
N GLN A 40 -7.11 1.21 26.28
CA GLN A 40 -6.94 1.89 27.58
C GLN A 40 -7.64 3.27 27.65
N GLY A 41 -8.35 3.70 26.59
CA GLY A 41 -8.97 5.03 26.49
C GLY A 41 -7.97 6.19 26.34
N ARG A 42 -6.68 5.86 26.17
CA ARG A 42 -5.57 6.82 26.19
C ARG A 42 -5.40 7.58 24.88
N VAL A 43 -5.78 6.95 23.79
CA VAL A 43 -5.79 7.56 22.46
C VAL A 43 -7.07 7.15 21.73
N THR A 44 -7.54 7.96 20.79
CA THR A 44 -8.60 7.63 19.86
C THR A 44 -8.00 7.32 18.51
N ILE A 45 -8.29 6.16 17.93
CA ILE A 45 -7.85 5.83 16.57
C ILE A 45 -8.70 6.67 15.61
N LEU A 46 -8.08 7.63 14.93
CA LEU A 46 -8.79 8.54 14.02
C LEU A 46 -8.97 7.92 12.63
N LYS A 47 -7.99 7.13 12.20
CA LYS A 47 -8.00 6.35 10.97
C LYS A 47 -6.88 5.33 11.10
N GLU A 48 -7.14 4.08 10.75
CA GLU A 48 -6.07 3.26 10.21
C GLU A 48 -5.51 4.07 9.04
N ILE A 49 -4.24 4.49 9.13
CA ILE A 49 -3.53 4.74 7.89
C ILE A 49 -3.39 3.32 7.37
N GLU A 50 -4.35 2.90 6.55
CA GLU A 50 -4.04 2.03 5.44
C GLU A 50 -2.89 2.74 4.74
N GLU A 51 -1.66 2.49 5.20
CA GLU A 51 -0.59 2.21 4.27
C GLU A 51 -1.28 1.24 3.35
N LYS A 52 -1.69 1.74 2.18
CA LYS A 52 -2.05 0.91 1.05
C LYS A 52 -1.04 -0.20 1.15
N LYS A 53 -1.46 -1.39 1.61
CA LYS A 53 -0.64 -2.58 1.51
C LYS A 53 -0.20 -2.47 0.07
N LYS A 54 1.07 -2.17 -0.17
CA LYS A 54 1.60 -2.28 -1.51
C LYS A 54 1.25 -3.71 -1.81
N LYS A 55 0.19 -3.91 -2.60
CA LYS A 55 -0.13 -5.22 -3.15
C LYS A 55 1.24 -5.68 -3.65
N PRO A 56 1.69 -6.88 -3.25
CA PRO A 56 3.04 -7.34 -3.59
C PRO A 56 3.27 -6.93 -5.04
N VAL A 57 4.29 -6.09 -5.27
CA VAL A 57 4.52 -5.53 -6.60
C VAL A 57 4.89 -6.74 -7.44
N VAL A 58 3.89 -7.29 -8.12
CA VAL A 58 4.08 -8.42 -9.01
C VAL A 58 4.99 -7.87 -10.09
N LYS A 59 6.23 -8.35 -10.14
CA LYS A 59 7.11 -8.03 -11.25
C LYS A 59 6.73 -8.94 -12.39
N MET A 60 6.19 -8.38 -13.45
CA MET A 60 5.83 -9.16 -14.65
C MET A 60 7.05 -9.89 -15.20
N THR A 61 8.23 -9.30 -15.00
CA THR A 61 9.50 -9.88 -15.39
C THR A 61 9.85 -11.18 -14.65
N GLU A 62 9.22 -11.49 -13.53
CA GLU A 62 9.44 -12.74 -12.77
C GLU A 62 8.39 -13.83 -13.09
N LEU A 63 7.32 -13.49 -13.81
CA LEU A 63 6.25 -14.42 -14.21
C LEU A 63 6.50 -15.04 -15.59
N ASN A 64 5.96 -16.25 -15.81
CA ASN A 64 5.83 -16.84 -17.13
C ASN A 64 4.69 -16.18 -17.92
N VAL A 65 4.56 -16.47 -19.22
CA VAL A 65 3.57 -15.83 -20.10
C VAL A 65 2.14 -16.12 -19.62
N ASP A 66 1.81 -17.39 -19.34
CA ASP A 66 0.46 -17.76 -18.86
C ASP A 66 0.11 -17.10 -17.52
N GLU A 67 1.06 -17.01 -16.59
CA GLU A 67 0.85 -16.35 -15.29
C GLU A 67 0.70 -14.83 -15.45
N ALA A 68 1.45 -14.23 -16.38
CA ALA A 68 1.33 -12.82 -16.70
C ALA A 68 -0.07 -12.51 -17.25
N ASP A 69 -0.57 -13.32 -18.18
CA ASP A 69 -1.87 -13.13 -18.82
C ASP A 69 -3.02 -13.23 -17.79
N GLU A 70 -2.97 -14.19 -16.86
CA GLU A 70 -3.96 -14.30 -15.78
C GLU A 70 -3.93 -13.07 -14.86
N VAL A 71 -2.73 -12.58 -14.50
CA VAL A 71 -2.58 -11.39 -13.66
C VAL A 71 -3.05 -10.13 -14.38
N ILE A 72 -2.83 -10.02 -15.69
CA ILE A 72 -3.30 -8.92 -16.55
C ILE A 72 -4.83 -8.90 -16.60
N ASP A 73 -5.47 -10.05 -16.85
CA ASP A 73 -6.93 -10.15 -16.96
C ASP A 73 -7.64 -9.72 -15.66
N ASN A 74 -7.09 -10.14 -14.53
CA ASN A 74 -7.60 -9.83 -13.20
C ASN A 74 -7.25 -8.40 -12.72
N CYS A 75 -6.39 -7.66 -13.43
CA CYS A 75 -5.98 -6.31 -13.05
C CYS A 75 -6.93 -5.26 -13.64
N LYS A 76 -7.60 -4.51 -12.76
CA LYS A 76 -8.47 -3.37 -13.13
C LYS A 76 -7.81 -2.01 -12.94
N ASP A 77 -6.55 -1.99 -12.52
CA ASP A 77 -5.81 -0.76 -12.25
C ASP A 77 -4.95 -0.38 -13.47
N ILE A 78 -5.40 0.65 -14.20
CA ILE A 78 -4.74 1.14 -15.41
C ILE A 78 -3.29 1.56 -15.13
N LYS A 79 -3.01 2.20 -13.99
CA LYS A 79 -1.65 2.65 -13.66
C LYS A 79 -0.71 1.47 -13.42
N GLN A 80 -1.21 0.41 -12.81
CA GLN A 80 -0.47 -0.82 -12.60
C GLN A 80 -0.16 -1.53 -13.93
N LEU A 81 -1.14 -1.61 -14.83
CA LEU A 81 -0.96 -2.16 -16.18
C LEU A 81 0.05 -1.35 -17.00
N GLU A 82 -0.01 -0.02 -16.95
CA GLU A 82 0.99 0.86 -17.62
C GLU A 82 2.40 0.66 -17.06
N ALA A 83 2.53 0.49 -15.73
CA ALA A 83 3.82 0.23 -15.10
C ALA A 83 4.41 -1.11 -15.56
N TRP A 84 3.59 -2.16 -15.67
CA TRP A 84 4.00 -3.45 -16.21
C TRP A 84 4.40 -3.40 -17.68
N LEU A 85 3.65 -2.65 -18.51
CA LEU A 85 3.98 -2.45 -19.92
C LEU A 85 5.36 -1.80 -20.09
N GLN A 86 5.68 -0.80 -19.26
CA GLN A 86 6.99 -0.16 -19.27
C GLN A 86 8.11 -1.10 -18.78
N GLU A 87 7.82 -1.96 -17.80
CA GLU A 87 8.77 -2.96 -17.30
C GLU A 87 9.10 -4.01 -18.37
N GLU A 88 8.08 -4.56 -19.03
CA GLU A 88 8.25 -5.57 -20.09
C GLU A 88 9.00 -5.01 -21.30
N LYS A 89 8.69 -3.77 -21.71
CA LYS A 89 9.43 -3.06 -22.77
C LYS A 89 10.89 -2.80 -22.43
N ARG A 90 11.26 -2.76 -21.15
CA ARG A 90 12.65 -2.49 -20.72
C ARG A 90 13.50 -3.75 -20.55
N ASN A 91 12.90 -4.88 -20.18
CA ASN A 91 13.66 -6.00 -19.63
C ASN A 91 13.67 -7.28 -20.49
N LYS A 92 12.56 -7.61 -21.18
CA LYS A 92 12.41 -8.97 -21.77
C LYS A 92 11.94 -9.02 -23.22
N ASP A 93 11.56 -7.90 -23.85
CA ASP A 93 11.12 -7.83 -25.26
C ASP A 93 10.06 -8.90 -25.62
N ARG A 94 9.22 -9.28 -24.66
CA ARG A 94 8.14 -10.27 -24.85
C ARG A 94 6.98 -9.61 -25.59
N LYS A 95 7.06 -9.60 -26.93
CA LYS A 95 6.07 -8.96 -27.81
C LYS A 95 4.63 -9.37 -27.49
N THR A 96 4.38 -10.65 -27.24
CA THR A 96 3.04 -11.19 -26.95
C THR A 96 2.43 -10.59 -25.68
N THR A 97 3.17 -10.54 -24.57
CA THR A 97 2.70 -9.95 -23.30
C THR A 97 2.54 -8.44 -23.41
N ILE A 98 3.39 -7.76 -24.20
CA ILE A 98 3.29 -6.32 -24.48
C ILE A 98 2.03 -6.00 -25.28
N GLU A 99 1.73 -6.78 -26.31
CA GLU A 99 0.50 -6.65 -27.11
C GLU A 99 -0.73 -6.87 -26.23
N TYR A 100 -0.73 -7.93 -25.40
CA TYR A 100 -1.85 -8.23 -24.49
C TYR A 100 -2.08 -7.14 -23.43
N LEU A 101 -1.01 -6.60 -22.83
CA LEU A 101 -1.09 -5.45 -21.92
C LEU A 101 -1.65 -4.20 -22.61
N THR A 102 -1.33 -4.00 -23.88
CA THR A 102 -1.78 -2.83 -24.65
C THR A 102 -3.27 -2.95 -24.97
N ASP A 103 -3.69 -4.11 -25.48
CA ASP A 103 -5.10 -4.41 -25.79
C ASP A 103 -5.97 -4.25 -24.54
N ARG A 104 -5.56 -4.84 -23.41
CA ARG A 104 -6.27 -4.70 -22.13
C ARG A 104 -6.34 -3.26 -21.62
N LEU A 105 -5.30 -2.47 -21.84
CA LEU A 105 -5.29 -1.05 -21.48
C LEU A 105 -6.25 -0.23 -22.35
N GLU A 106 -6.41 -0.59 -23.63
CA GLU A 106 -7.39 0.03 -24.54
C GLU A 106 -8.81 -0.34 -24.13
N GLU A 107 -9.09 -1.62 -23.86
CA GLU A 107 -10.40 -2.09 -23.36
C GLU A 107 -10.85 -1.37 -22.08
N LEU A 108 -9.93 -1.10 -21.16
CA LEU A 108 -10.24 -0.42 -19.89
C LEU A 108 -10.35 1.11 -20.03
N ARG A 109 -9.97 1.67 -21.18
CA ARG A 109 -10.01 3.12 -21.46
C ARG A 109 -11.21 3.54 -22.32
N GLU A 110 -11.83 2.61 -23.04
CA GLU A 110 -13.15 2.79 -23.68
C GLU A 110 -14.31 2.74 -22.66
#